data_AF-A0A8T3W333-F1
#
_entry.id   AF-A0A8T3W333-F1
#
_cell.length_a   1.000
_cell.length_b   1.000
_cell.length_c   1.000
_cell.angle_alpha   90.00
_cell.angle_beta   90.00
_cell.angle_gamma   90.00
#
_symmetry.space_group_name_H-M   'P 1'
#
loop_
_entity.id
_entity.type
_entity.pdbx_description
1 polymer ?
#
loop_
_entity_poly.entity_id
_entity_poly.type
_entity_poly.pdbx_seq_one_letter_code
_entity_poly.pdbx_strand_id
1 'polypeptide(L)'
;MVLLINYAVSLVSAIVVGAVLGMKLSFDMNSFEGSVLFPTPFVAIGLTALIGYLITLDLVSSIIIGIFASVFSKFTNKIFPGVNNDIN
;
A
#
# COMPACT_ATOMS: atom_id res chain seq x y z
N MET A 1 -1.97 17.23 13.60
CA MET A 1 -0.51 16.93 13.62
C MET A 1 -0.25 15.43 13.78
N VAL A 2 -0.77 14.77 14.82
CA VAL A 2 -0.59 13.32 15.04
C VAL A 2 -1.10 12.46 13.87
N LEU A 3 -2.25 12.82 13.31
CA LEU A 3 -2.81 12.11 12.16
C LEU A 3 -1.87 12.13 10.93
N LEU A 4 -1.25 13.27 10.63
CA LEU A 4 -0.31 13.40 9.50
C LEU A 4 0.95 12.55 9.71
N ILE A 5 1.42 12.43 10.95
CA ILE A 5 2.54 11.54 11.31
C ILE A 5 2.15 10.09 11.05
N ASN A 6 0.94 9.67 11.44
CA ASN A 6 0.46 8.30 11.22
C ASN A 6 0.37 7.96 9.73
N TYR A 7 -0.08 8.88 8.88
CA TYR A 7 -0.04 8.72 7.42
C TYR A 7 1.39 8.59 6.88
N ALA A 8 2.32 9.43 7.35
CA ALA A 8 3.71 9.36 6.92
C ALA A 8 4.36 8.04 7.34
N VAL A 9 4.09 7.57 8.57
CA VAL A 9 4.61 6.32 9.11
C VAL A 9 4.07 5.12 8.33
N SER A 10 2.77 5.08 8.04
CA SER A 10 2.20 3.97 7.27
C SER A 10 2.73 3.95 5.84
N LEU A 11 2.87 5.11 5.21
CA LEU A 11 3.44 5.26 3.87
C LEU A 11 4.89 4.76 3.81
N VAL A 12 5.75 5.26 4.70
CA VAL A 12 7.17 4.86 4.75
C VAL A 12 7.28 3.38 5.06
N SER A 13 6.50 2.87 6.01
CA SER A 13 6.48 1.43 6.32
C SER A 13 6.07 0.60 5.11
N ALA A 14 5.04 1.00 4.37
CA ALA A 14 4.59 0.27 3.18
C ALA A 14 5.65 0.23 2.07
N ILE A 15 6.35 1.36 1.84
CA ILE A 15 7.42 1.45 0.84
C ILE A 15 8.60 0.55 1.23
N VAL A 16 9.05 0.64 2.49
CA VAL A 16 10.17 -0.16 3.00
C VAL A 16 9.84 -1.65 2.92
N VAL A 17 8.64 -2.04 3.37
CA VAL A 17 8.20 -3.45 3.31
C VAL A 17 8.07 -3.91 1.86
N GLY A 18 7.55 -3.06 0.96
CA GLY A 18 7.41 -3.41 -0.46
C GLY A 18 8.75 -3.66 -1.13
N ALA A 19 9.75 -2.83 -0.80
CA ALA A 19 11.13 -3.03 -1.24
C ALA A 19 11.74 -4.33 -0.68
N VAL A 20 11.56 -4.61 0.62
CA VAL A 20 12.02 -5.86 1.25
C VAL A 20 11.36 -7.09 0.63
N LEU A 21 10.09 -6.98 0.22
CA LEU A 21 9.35 -8.04 -0.45
C LEU A 21 9.74 -8.24 -1.93
N GLY A 22 10.67 -7.44 -2.46
CA GLY A 22 11.14 -7.55 -3.84
C GLY A 22 10.12 -7.08 -4.88
N MET A 23 9.20 -6.20 -4.51
CA MET A 23 8.25 -5.62 -5.46
C MET A 23 8.98 -4.69 -6.44
N LYS A 24 8.46 -4.60 -7.68
CA LYS A 24 9.04 -3.71 -8.68
C LYS A 24 8.93 -2.26 -8.21
N LEU A 25 9.90 -1.44 -8.61
CA LEU A 25 9.86 0.01 -8.42
C LEU A 25 9.34 0.67 -9.71
N SER A 26 8.05 0.47 -10.01
CA SER A 26 7.40 1.00 -11.23
C SER A 26 6.18 1.85 -10.88
N PHE A 27 5.94 2.90 -11.63
CA PHE A 27 4.71 3.66 -11.51
C PHE A 27 3.87 3.43 -12.76
N ASP A 28 3.12 2.33 -12.75
CA ASP A 28 2.17 2.00 -13.81
C ASP A 28 0.79 1.83 -13.18
N MET A 29 -0.06 2.84 -13.37
CA MET A 29 -1.42 2.86 -12.83
C MET A 29 -2.38 1.94 -13.59
N ASN A 30 -2.01 1.52 -14.80
CA ASN A 30 -2.82 0.64 -15.64
C ASN A 30 -2.51 -0.83 -15.39
N SER A 31 -1.40 -1.12 -14.72
CA SER A 31 -0.99 -2.46 -14.33
C SER A 31 -1.34 -2.73 -12.87
N PHE A 32 -2.08 -3.81 -12.63
CA PHE A 32 -2.30 -4.34 -11.27
C PHE A 32 -1.13 -5.19 -10.78
N GLU A 33 0.01 -5.15 -11.50
CA GLU A 33 1.25 -5.77 -11.05
C GLU A 33 1.73 -5.14 -9.73
N GLY A 34 2.12 -5.98 -8.78
CA GLY A 34 2.54 -5.51 -7.47
C GLY A 34 3.80 -4.64 -7.54
N SER A 35 3.63 -3.34 -7.33
CA SER A 35 4.73 -2.37 -7.29
C SER A 35 4.71 -1.48 -6.04
N VAL A 36 5.91 -1.05 -5.64
CA VAL A 36 6.17 -0.20 -4.48
C VAL A 36 5.57 1.21 -4.66
N LEU A 37 5.52 1.74 -5.88
CA LEU A 37 5.03 3.11 -6.14
C LEU A 37 3.54 3.14 -6.51
N PHE A 38 3.02 2.05 -7.07
CA PHE A 38 1.60 1.85 -7.31
C PHE A 38 1.26 0.36 -7.23
N PRO A 39 0.22 -0.07 -6.50
CA PRO A 39 -0.76 0.73 -5.76
C PRO A 39 -0.38 1.02 -4.29
N THR A 40 0.78 0.53 -3.83
CA THR A 40 1.15 0.47 -2.39
C THR A 40 0.91 1.75 -1.57
N PRO A 41 1.33 2.95 -2.02
CA PRO A 41 1.10 4.19 -1.29
C PRO A 41 -0.39 4.53 -1.11
N PHE A 42 -1.19 4.26 -2.13
CA PHE A 42 -2.63 4.54 -2.13
C PHE A 42 -3.37 3.63 -1.16
N VAL A 43 -2.99 2.34 -1.15
CA VAL A 43 -3.55 1.37 -0.19
C VAL A 43 -3.17 1.75 1.24
N ALA A 44 -1.92 2.12 1.49
CA ALA A 44 -1.45 2.52 2.82
C ALA A 44 -2.20 3.74 3.35
N ILE A 45 -2.28 4.82 2.55
CA ILE A 45 -2.97 6.05 2.93
C ILE A 45 -4.48 5.79 3.09
N GLY A 46 -5.10 5.09 2.13
CA GLY A 46 -6.54 4.77 2.19
C GLY A 46 -6.90 3.95 3.42
N LEU A 47 -6.10 2.93 3.74
CA LEU A 47 -6.32 2.09 4.91
C LEU A 47 -6.05 2.85 6.21
N THR A 48 -5.02 3.71 6.26
CA THR A 48 -4.81 4.61 7.42
C THR A 48 -6.00 5.54 7.63
N ALA A 49 -6.56 6.13 6.58
CA ALA A 49 -7.74 6.99 6.69
C ALA A 49 -8.95 6.21 7.23
N LEU A 50 -9.21 5.02 6.69
CA LEU A 50 -10.32 4.16 7.09
C LEU A 50 -10.19 3.75 8.56
N ILE A 51 -9.03 3.23 8.96
CA ILE A 51 -8.79 2.80 10.34
C ILE A 51 -8.83 3.98 11.30
N GLY A 52 -8.26 5.12 10.93
CA GLY A 52 -8.29 6.34 11.73
C GLY A 52 -9.68 6.94 11.92
N TYR A 53 -10.62 6.65 11.03
CA TYR A 53 -12.02 7.00 11.21
C TYR A 53 -12.73 6.05 12.18
N LEU A 54 -12.39 4.76 12.16
CA LEU A 54 -13.05 3.73 12.98
C LEU A 54 -12.51 3.66 14.41
N ILE A 55 -11.20 3.86 14.58
CA ILE A 55 -10.49 3.75 15.85
C ILE A 55 -9.38 4.81 15.95
N THR A 56 -8.87 5.01 17.16
CA THR A 56 -7.70 5.87 17.37
C THR A 56 -6.44 5.21 16.79
N LEU A 57 -5.79 5.90 15.86
CA LEU A 57 -4.48 5.51 15.34
C LEU A 57 -3.36 5.87 16.31
N ASP A 58 -2.42 4.94 16.46
CA ASP A 58 -1.14 5.13 17.11
C ASP A 58 0.01 4.76 16.15
N LEU A 59 1.24 4.90 16.64
CA LEU A 59 2.43 4.62 15.84
C LEU A 59 2.48 3.15 15.39
N VAL A 60 2.13 2.23 16.27
CA VAL A 60 2.24 0.78 16.02
C VAL A 60 1.21 0.33 14.98
N SER A 61 -0.05 0.73 15.15
CA SER A 61 -1.11 0.47 14.16
C SER A 61 -0.77 1.06 12.79
N SER A 62 -0.16 2.24 12.74
CA SER A 62 0.28 2.85 11.48
C SER A 62 1.34 2.01 10.75
N ILE A 63 2.30 1.43 11.47
CA ILE A 63 3.30 0.50 10.91
C ILE A 63 2.61 -0.77 10.41
N ILE A 64 1.70 -1.35 11.21
CA ILE A 64 0.98 -2.57 10.82
C ILE A 64 0.16 -2.33 9.55
N ILE A 65 -0.48 -1.16 9.42
CA ILE A 65 -1.23 -0.77 8.22
C ILE A 65 -0.30 -0.69 7.00
N GLY A 66 0.90 -0.12 7.17
CA GLY A 66 1.90 -0.05 6.09
C GLY A 66 2.35 -1.44 5.63
N ILE A 67 2.66 -2.34 6.58
CA ILE A 67 2.98 -3.74 6.29
C ILE A 67 1.84 -4.41 5.53
N PHE A 68 0.61 -4.30 6.03
CA PHE A 68 -0.55 -4.91 5.40
C PHE A 68 -0.78 -4.38 3.99
N ALA A 69 -0.69 -3.07 3.78
CA ALA A 69 -0.85 -2.43 2.48
C ALA A 69 0.19 -2.95 1.47
N SER A 70 1.43 -3.15 1.91
CA SER A 70 2.50 -3.71 1.08
C SER A 70 2.22 -5.17 0.69
N VAL A 71 1.85 -6.01 1.65
CA VAL A 71 1.48 -7.41 1.38
C VAL A 71 0.29 -7.49 0.44
N PHE A 72 -0.76 -6.70 0.70
CA PHE A 72 -1.92 -6.61 -0.18
C PHE A 72 -1.53 -6.20 -1.60
N SER A 73 -0.66 -5.19 -1.74
CA SER A 73 -0.21 -4.69 -3.04
C SER A 73 0.61 -5.72 -3.81
N LYS A 74 1.45 -6.51 -3.12
CA LYS A 74 2.18 -7.63 -3.73
C LYS A 74 1.27 -8.69 -4.36
N PHE A 75 0.10 -8.90 -3.77
CA PHE A 75 -0.87 -9.90 -4.24
C PHE A 75 -2.02 -9.32 -5.06
N THR A 76 -1.99 -8.02 -5.36
CA THR A 76 -3.06 -7.33 -6.08
C THR A 76 -3.34 -7.97 -7.44
N ASN A 77 -2.32 -8.36 -8.20
CA ASN A 77 -2.48 -9.08 -9.47
C ASN A 77 -3.15 -10.45 -9.35
N LYS A 78 -3.04 -11.12 -8.19
CA LYS A 78 -3.70 -12.40 -7.91
C LYS A 78 -5.13 -12.22 -7.40
N ILE A 79 -5.39 -11.11 -6.71
CA ILE A 79 -6.72 -10.75 -6.19
C ILE A 79 -7.61 -10.24 -7.32
N PHE A 80 -7.04 -9.48 -8.26
CA PHE A 80 -7.72 -8.94 -9.43
C PHE A 80 -7.14 -9.50 -10.75
N PRO A 81 -7.25 -10.83 -10.98
CA PRO A 81 -6.78 -11.44 -12.22
C PRO A 81 -7.76 -11.08 -13.34
N GLY A 82 -7.36 -10.19 -14.24
CA GLY A 82 -8.24 -9.72 -15.32
C GLY A 82 -7.94 -8.30 -15.81
N VAL A 83 -7.12 -7.54 -15.08
CA VAL A 83 -6.51 -6.31 -15.61
C VAL A 83 -5.14 -6.63 -16.21
N ASN A 84 -5.12 -7.62 -17.10
CA ASN A 84 -4.05 -7.74 -18.07
C ASN A 84 -4.52 -6.96 -19.30
N ASN A 85 -3.64 -6.13 -19.84
CA ASN A 85 -3.86 -5.47 -21.12
C ASN A 85 -3.94 -6.53 -22.22
N ASP A 86 -5.14 -7.10 -22.44
CA ASP A 86 -5.49 -7.78 -23.68
C ASP A 86 -5.80 -6.70 -24.74
N ILE A 87 -4.80 -5.89 -25.07
CA ILE A 87 -4.79 -5.09 -26.29
C ILE A 87 -3.39 -5.26 -26.90
N ASN A 88 -3.35 -6.10 -27.95
CA ASN A 88 -2.31 -6.28 -28.97
C ASN A 88 -0.97 -5.58 -28.76
#